data_AF-A0A430AAC3-F1
#
_entry.id   AF-A0A430AAC3-F1
#
_cell.length_a   1.000
_cell.length_b   1.000
_cell.length_c   1.000
_cell.angle_alpha   90.00
_cell.angle_beta   90.00
_cell.angle_gamma   90.00
#
_symmetry.space_group_name_H-M   'P 1'
#
loop_
_entity.id
_entity.type
_entity.pdbx_description
1 polymer ?
#
loop_
_entity_poly.entity_id
_entity_poly.type
_entity_poly.pdbx_seq_one_letter_code
_entity_poly.pdbx_strand_id
1 'polypeptide(L)' 'MDIYNDIEGIDHSIKYEEKEAIEEITVDYDKLDYNKAKTVPGIDVSGDTKKGVSLKASEKLLEANGYTKITK' A
#
# COMPACT_ATOMS: atom_id res chain seq x y z
N MET A 1 -13.62 -8.75 9.45
CA MET A 1 -12.21 -9.08 9.66
C MET A 1 -11.43 -8.03 8.92
N ASP A 2 -10.57 -7.28 9.58
CA ASP A 2 -9.69 -6.33 8.91
C ASP A 2 -8.70 -7.14 8.04
N ILE A 3 -8.65 -6.84 6.74
CA ILE A 3 -7.82 -7.55 5.76
C ILE A 3 -6.33 -7.26 5.93
N TYR A 4 -5.97 -6.26 6.73
CA TYR A 4 -4.59 -5.82 6.96
C TYR A 4 -3.98 -6.39 8.25
N ASN A 5 -4.80 -6.74 9.26
CA ASN A 5 -4.33 -7.10 10.61
C ASN A 5 -3.37 -8.29 10.70
N ASP A 6 -3.42 -9.23 9.75
CA ASP A 6 -2.59 -10.43 9.75
C ASP A 6 -1.35 -10.31 8.83
N ILE A 7 -1.08 -9.10 8.31
CA ILE A 7 0.00 -8.82 7.37
C ILE A 7 1.11 -8.07 8.11
N GLU A 8 2.23 -8.75 8.32
CA GLU A 8 3.41 -8.13 8.91
C GLU A 8 3.87 -6.95 8.05
N GLY A 9 4.22 -5.83 8.70
CA GLY A 9 4.68 -4.61 8.03
C GLY A 9 3.56 -3.70 7.53
N ILE A 10 2.28 -4.00 7.79
CA ILE A 10 1.17 -3.07 7.55
C ILE A 10 0.57 -2.63 8.87
N ASP A 11 0.41 -1.32 9.04
CA ASP A 11 -0.42 -0.70 10.08
C ASP A 11 -1.60 -0.01 9.41
N HIS A 12 -2.80 -0.25 9.91
CA HIS A 12 -4.05 0.25 9.34
C HIS A 12 -4.92 0.85 10.44
N SER A 13 -5.41 2.06 10.19
CA SER A 13 -6.34 2.73 11.09
C SER A 13 -7.40 3.49 10.32
N ILE A 14 -8.59 3.60 10.92
CA ILE A 14 -9.68 4.40 10.38
C ILE A 14 -10.06 5.42 11.44
N LYS A 15 -9.98 6.70 11.07
CA LYS A 15 -10.48 7.82 11.86
C LYS A 15 -11.84 8.26 11.32
N TYR A 16 -12.85 8.24 12.18
CA TYR A 16 -14.17 8.72 11.84
C TYR A 16 -14.34 10.18 12.30
N GLU A 17 -14.71 11.05 11.38
CA GLU A 17 -15.07 12.44 11.64
C GLU A 17 -16.56 12.67 11.34
N GLU A 18 -17.09 13.88 11.59
CA GLU A 18 -18.53 14.15 11.45
C GLU A 18 -19.08 13.91 10.03
N LYS A 19 -18.24 14.10 8.99
CA LYS A 19 -18.67 14.05 7.58
C LYS A 19 -17.92 13.04 6.73
N GLU A 20 -16.82 12.50 7.24
CA GLU A 20 -15.92 11.65 6.48
C GLU A 20 -15.25 10.61 7.36
N ALA A 21 -14.75 9.57 6.71
CA ALA A 21 -13.84 8.62 7.32
C ALA A 21 -12.49 8.77 6.61
N ILE A 22 -11.43 8.89 7.40
CA ILE A 22 -10.06 8.97 6.92
C ILE A 22 -9.42 7.62 7.22
N GLU A 23 -9.14 6.86 6.16
CA GLU A 23 -8.39 5.62 6.22
C GLU A 23 -6.89 5.92 6.05
N GLU A 24 -6.08 5.44 6.98
CA GLU A 24 -4.63 5.58 6.95
C GLU A 24 -3.98 4.20 6.96
N ILE A 25 -3.13 3.96 5.96
CA ILE A 25 -2.35 2.74 5.80
C ILE A 25 -0.87 3.11 5.76
N THR A 26 -0.10 2.57 6.69
CA THR A 26 1.36 2.68 6.71
C THR A 26 1.97 1.33 6.34
N VAL A 27 2.91 1.34 5.39
CA VAL A 27 3.58 0.14 4.89
C VAL A 27 5.07 0.23 5.12
N ASP A 28 5.63 -0.71 5.89
CA ASP A 28 7.05 -0.89 6.11
C ASP A 28 7.59 -1.94 5.13
N TYR A 29 8.20 -1.48 4.02
CA TYR A 29 8.71 -2.36 2.97
C TYR A 29 9.88 -3.28 3.40
N ASP A 30 10.56 -2.97 4.51
CA ASP A 30 11.64 -3.80 5.05
C ASP A 30 11.10 -4.99 5.83
N LYS A 31 9.88 -4.87 6.40
CA LYS A 31 9.21 -5.93 7.17
C LYS A 31 8.05 -6.61 6.44
N LEU A 32 7.60 -6.05 5.32
CA LEU A 32 6.38 -6.47 4.66
C LEU A 32 6.39 -7.96 4.25
N ASP A 33 5.36 -8.71 4.66
CA ASP A 33 5.08 -10.01 4.05
C ASP A 33 4.39 -9.83 2.69
N TYR A 34 5.21 -9.70 1.64
CA TYR A 34 4.72 -9.51 0.26
C TYR A 34 3.80 -10.64 -0.24
N ASN A 35 3.91 -11.86 0.31
CA ASN A 35 3.04 -12.96 -0.10
C ASN A 35 1.62 -12.83 0.45
N LYS A 36 1.48 -12.26 1.65
CA LYS A 36 0.18 -11.91 2.20
C LYS A 36 -0.34 -10.60 1.62
N ALA A 37 0.52 -9.59 1.46
CA ALA A 37 0.14 -8.27 0.95
C ALA A 37 -0.55 -8.34 -0.42
N LYS A 38 -0.08 -9.18 -1.34
CA LYS A 38 -0.69 -9.35 -2.68
C LYS A 38 -2.12 -9.92 -2.67
N THR A 39 -2.62 -10.40 -1.53
CA THR A 39 -4.00 -10.89 -1.39
C THR A 39 -5.00 -9.78 -1.06
N VAL A 40 -4.50 -8.62 -0.66
CA VAL A 40 -5.29 -7.42 -0.37
C VAL A 40 -5.74 -6.78 -1.69
N PRO A 41 -7.05 -6.54 -1.88
CA PRO A 41 -7.55 -5.79 -3.03
C PRO A 41 -6.90 -4.40 -3.11
N GLY A 42 -6.40 -4.03 -4.28
CA GLY A 42 -5.74 -2.74 -4.51
C GLY A 42 -4.23 -2.74 -4.30
N ILE A 43 -3.65 -3.81 -3.73
CA ILE A 43 -2.19 -4.00 -3.69
C ILE A 43 -1.77 -4.81 -4.92
N ASP A 44 -1.11 -4.16 -5.87
CA ASP A 44 -0.49 -4.83 -7.02
C ASP A 44 1.01 -5.04 -6.76
N VAL A 45 1.43 -6.31 -6.78
CA VAL A 45 2.83 -6.70 -6.59
C VAL A 45 3.31 -7.39 -7.86
N SER A 46 4.33 -6.80 -8.50
CA SER A 46 4.99 -7.37 -9.67
C SER A 46 6.50 -7.41 -9.50
N GLY A 47 7.15 -8.35 -10.19
CA GLY A 47 8.61 -8.53 -10.14
C GLY A 47 9.10 -9.34 -8.94
N ASP A 48 10.39 -9.20 -8.64
CA ASP A 48 11.08 -9.92 -7.55
C ASP A 48 11.14 -9.05 -6.29
N THR A 49 10.29 -9.36 -5.31
CA THR A 49 10.17 -8.61 -4.06
C THR A 49 11.42 -8.67 -3.19
N LYS A 50 12.31 -9.65 -3.41
CA LYS A 50 13.60 -9.72 -2.71
C LYS A 50 14.54 -8.58 -3.08
N LYS A 51 14.29 -7.88 -4.19
CA LYS A 51 15.03 -6.69 -4.62
C LYS A 51 14.41 -5.39 -4.10
N GLY A 52 13.36 -5.48 -3.28
CA GLY A 52 12.63 -4.33 -2.74
C GLY A 52 11.66 -3.71 -3.73
N VAL A 53 10.99 -2.64 -3.28
CA VAL A 53 10.03 -1.88 -4.08
C VAL A 53 10.74 -0.71 -4.77
N SER A 54 10.63 -0.64 -6.09
CA SER A 54 11.23 0.43 -6.88
C SER A 54 10.30 1.63 -6.98
N LEU A 55 10.70 2.77 -6.40
CA LEU A 55 9.95 4.03 -6.51
C LEU A 55 9.63 4.38 -7.97
N LYS A 56 10.62 4.28 -8.87
CA LYS A 56 10.43 4.58 -10.30
C LYS A 56 9.41 3.66 -10.97
N ALA A 57 9.36 2.39 -10.57
CA ALA A 57 8.37 1.45 -11.11
C ALA A 57 6.97 1.77 -10.57
N SER A 58 6.86 2.07 -9.28
CA SER A 58 5.60 2.46 -8.63
C SER A 58 5.03 3.75 -9.22
N GLU A 59 5.86 4.77 -9.45
CA GLU A 59 5.44 6.03 -10.10
C GLU A 59 4.86 5.76 -11.48
N LYS A 60 5.54 4.96 -12.31
CA LYS A 60 5.07 4.62 -13.65
C LYS A 60 3.73 3.86 -13.62
N LEU A 61 3.55 2.95 -12.66
CA LEU A 61 2.30 2.20 -12.49
C LEU A 61 1.15 3.14 -12.10
N LEU A 62 1.38 4.04 -11.15
CA LEU A 62 0.39 5.00 -10.68
C LEU A 62 0.00 5.98 -11.80
N GLU A 63 0.96 6.52 -12.54
CA GLU A 63 0.68 7.40 -13.69
C GLU A 63 -0.11 6.69 -14.77
N ALA A 64 0.22 5.42 -15.08
CA ALA A 64 -0.53 4.61 -16.04
C ALA A 64 -1.99 4.36 -15.61
N ASN A 65 -2.25 4.32 -14.30
CA ASN A 65 -3.59 4.20 -13.71
C ASN A 65 -4.31 5.56 -13.53
N GLY A 66 -3.73 6.66 -14.03
CA GLY A 66 -4.35 7.98 -14.03
C GLY A 66 -4.14 8.81 -12.75
N TYR A 67 -3.24 8.38 -11.86
CA TYR A 67 -2.88 9.15 -10.67
C TYR A 67 -1.90 10.27 -11.00
N THR A 68 -1.99 11.38 -10.27
CA THR A 68 -1.09 12.53 -10.38
C THR A 68 -0.21 12.64 -9.13
N LYS A 69 1.11 12.72 -9.32
CA LYS A 69 2.05 12.96 -8.23
C LYS A 69 1.85 14.36 -7.65
N ILE A 70 1.66 14.44 -6.33
CA ILE A 70 1.63 15.71 -5.60
C ILE A 70 3.01 15.93 -4.97
N THR A 71 3.65 17.05 -5.30
CA THR A 71 4.89 17.51 -4.66
C THR A 71 4.53 18.47 -3.55
N LYS A 72 5.08 18.25 -2.35
CA LYS A 72 4.90 19.12 -1.18
C LYS A 72 5.88 20.28 -1.20
#